data_AF-A0A388TJT3-F1
#
_entry.id   AF-A0A388TJT3-F1
#
_cell.length_a   1.000
_cell.length_b   1.000
_cell.length_c   1.000
_cell.angle_alpha   90.00
_cell.angle_beta   90.00
_cell.angle_gamma   90.00
#
_symmetry.space_group_name_H-M   'P 1'
#
loop_
_entity.id
_entity.type
_entity.pdbx_description
1 polymer ?
#
loop_
_entity_poly.entity_id
_entity_poly.type
_entity_poly.pdbx_seq_one_letter_code
_entity_poly.pdbx_strand_id
1 'polypeptide(L)'
;MADNKFSIGDSFAYGIEKTKKFFWPTIGIYLLLVICQSALIGLYGFALYINVLLGIIAWLALFLFDYVISIGWIKTALAVLSGKKPEFKYFTWDNLKYFWTYLGTNILISLIVIAGTILLIIPGIVWTLTYAFAPILVIDQKLSVTKALAASRQIVTGQRWNVFVWYLAIGVFNFVGMLLLGIGLLFTIPVTFFATSYVYGKLAGKEIK
;
A
#
# COMPACT_ATOMS: atom_id res chain seq x y z
N MET A 1 -23.67 9.05 -10.82
CA MET A 1 -22.41 8.45 -10.33
C MET A 1 -22.81 7.28 -9.44
N ALA A 2 -22.38 6.06 -9.76
CA ALA A 2 -22.80 4.88 -9.02
C ALA A 2 -22.41 5.03 -7.54
N ASP A 3 -23.39 4.87 -6.64
CA ASP A 3 -23.19 4.85 -5.19
C ASP A 3 -22.50 3.51 -4.84
N ASN A 4 -21.23 3.38 -5.24
CA ASN A 4 -20.40 2.19 -5.02
C ASN A 4 -19.99 2.12 -3.54
N LYS A 5 -20.99 1.97 -2.67
CA LYS A 5 -20.80 1.65 -1.25
C LYS A 5 -20.12 0.29 -1.16
N PHE A 6 -19.03 0.22 -0.41
CA PHE A 6 -18.43 -1.05 -0.03
C PHE A 6 -18.90 -1.40 1.39
N SER A 7 -19.12 -2.69 1.63
CA SER A 7 -19.36 -3.23 2.97
C SER A 7 -18.01 -3.53 3.62
N ILE A 8 -17.83 -3.05 4.86
CA ILE A 8 -16.64 -3.34 5.67
C ILE A 8 -16.53 -4.86 5.87
N GLY A 9 -17.63 -5.53 6.21
CA GLY A 9 -17.68 -6.97 6.39
C GLY A 9 -17.24 -7.73 5.14
N ASP A 10 -17.71 -7.32 3.96
CA ASP A 10 -17.34 -7.95 2.69
C ASP A 10 -15.85 -7.77 2.39
N SER A 11 -15.29 -6.60 2.73
CA SER A 11 -13.85 -6.35 2.54
C SER A 11 -12.99 -7.27 3.40
N PHE A 12 -13.40 -7.51 4.66
CA PHE A 12 -12.72 -8.46 5.55
C PHE A 12 -12.91 -9.90 5.09
N ALA A 13 -14.14 -10.28 4.69
CA ALA A 13 -14.42 -11.61 4.16
C ALA A 13 -13.56 -11.91 2.93
N TYR A 14 -13.50 -10.98 1.98
CA TYR A 14 -12.61 -11.06 0.82
C TYR A 14 -11.13 -11.15 1.23
N GLY A 15 -10.69 -10.29 2.15
CA GLY A 15 -9.31 -10.30 2.65
C GLY A 15 -8.91 -11.62 3.31
N ILE A 16 -9.80 -12.22 4.10
CA ILE A 16 -9.63 -13.52 4.74
C ILE A 16 -9.63 -14.64 3.71
N GLU A 17 -10.57 -14.64 2.76
CA GLU A 17 -10.65 -15.63 1.69
C GLU A 17 -9.36 -15.65 0.85
N LYS A 18 -8.94 -14.49 0.34
CA LYS A 18 -7.74 -14.39 -0.51
C LYS A 18 -6.46 -14.67 0.29
N THR A 19 -6.38 -14.25 1.55
CA THR A 19 -5.25 -14.62 2.42
C THR A 19 -5.16 -16.12 2.61
N LYS A 20 -6.27 -16.82 2.90
CA LYS A 20 -6.27 -18.28 3.05
C LYS A 20 -5.89 -18.96 1.73
N LYS A 21 -6.47 -18.52 0.61
CA LYS A 21 -6.21 -19.09 -0.73
C LYS A 21 -4.76 -18.92 -1.17
N PHE A 22 -4.16 -17.76 -0.89
CA PHE A 22 -2.81 -17.41 -1.34
C PHE A 22 -1.81 -17.24 -0.20
N PHE A 23 -2.04 -17.94 0.92
CA PHE A 23 -1.24 -17.78 2.14
C PHE A 23 0.24 -18.05 1.88
N TRP A 24 0.55 -19.25 1.37
CA TRP A 24 1.93 -19.68 1.13
C TRP A 24 2.67 -18.82 0.08
N PRO A 25 2.08 -18.51 -1.10
CA PRO A 25 2.74 -17.59 -2.04
C PRO A 25 3.00 -16.21 -1.44
N THR A 26 2.02 -15.64 -0.71
CA THR A 26 2.14 -14.30 -0.14
C THR A 26 3.20 -14.23 0.95
N ILE A 27 3.19 -15.20 1.87
CA ILE A 27 4.18 -15.29 2.94
C ILE A 27 5.56 -15.61 2.40
N GLY A 28 5.69 -16.52 1.43
CA GLY A 28 6.98 -16.83 0.81
C GLY A 28 7.62 -15.59 0.16
N ILE A 29 6.83 -14.82 -0.59
CA ILE A 29 7.30 -13.54 -1.17
C ILE A 29 7.65 -12.54 -0.07
N TYR A 30 6.78 -12.38 0.94
CA TYR A 30 7.01 -11.44 2.04
C TYR A 30 8.31 -11.76 2.80
N LEU A 31 8.52 -13.01 3.21
CA LEU A 31 9.72 -13.44 3.92
C LEU A 31 10.98 -13.25 3.08
N LEU A 32 10.93 -13.60 1.79
CA LEU A 32 12.06 -13.38 0.88
C LEU A 32 12.43 -11.89 0.80
N LEU A 33 11.43 -11.02 0.64
CA LEU A 33 11.65 -9.57 0.57
C LEU A 33 12.19 -9.01 1.88
N VAL A 34 11.72 -9.49 3.03
CA VAL A 34 12.24 -9.09 4.35
C VAL A 34 13.69 -9.52 4.54
N ILE A 35 14.06 -10.71 4.10
CA ILE A 35 15.46 -11.18 4.14
C ILE A 35 16.34 -10.30 3.25
N CYS A 36 15.91 -10.02 2.01
CA CYS A 36 16.63 -9.13 1.09
C CYS A 36 16.77 -7.72 1.68
N GLN A 37 15.71 -7.17 2.26
CA GLN A 37 15.72 -5.85 2.90
C GLN A 37 16.69 -5.82 4.10
N SER A 38 16.66 -6.85 4.94
CA SER A 38 17.55 -6.96 6.10
C SER A 38 19.02 -7.03 5.70
N ALA A 39 19.34 -7.76 4.63
CA ALA A 39 20.68 -7.81 4.06
C ALA A 39 21.14 -6.44 3.54
N LEU A 40 20.27 -5.71 2.82
CA LEU A 40 20.57 -4.36 2.33
C LEU A 40 20.76 -3.35 3.47
N ILE A 41 20.01 -3.47 4.57
CA ILE A 41 20.18 -2.63 5.77
C ILE A 41 21.54 -2.89 6.41
N GLY A 42 21.96 -4.16 6.52
CA GLY A 42 23.30 -4.52 7.00
C GLY A 42 24.41 -3.94 6.12
N LEU A 43 24.25 -4.03 4.79
CA LEU A 43 25.19 -3.43 3.83
C LEU A 43 25.25 -1.90 3.97
N TYR A 44 24.12 -1.24 4.18
CA TYR A 44 24.07 0.20 4.45
C TYR A 44 24.84 0.57 5.72
N GLY A 45 24.61 -0.13 6.83
CA GLY A 45 25.31 0.11 8.08
C GLY A 45 26.82 -0.07 7.94
N PHE A 46 27.25 -1.13 7.25
CA PHE A 46 28.66 -1.39 6.95
C PHE A 46 29.28 -0.33 6.03
N ALA A 47 28.58 0.06 4.97
CA ALA A 47 29.04 1.07 4.04
C ALA A 47 29.23 2.43 4.73
N LEU A 48 28.28 2.83 5.58
CA LEU A 48 28.34 4.06 6.36
C LEU A 48 29.50 4.06 7.36
N TYR A 49 29.79 2.90 7.98
CA TYR A 49 30.92 2.73 8.87
C TYR A 49 32.27 2.95 8.16
N ILE A 50 32.41 2.48 6.92
CA ILE A 50 33.64 2.66 6.13
C ILE A 50 33.76 4.10 5.63
N ASN A 51 32.70 4.63 5.01
CA ASN A 51 32.74 5.91 4.33
C ASN A 51 31.33 6.48 4.15
N VAL A 52 31.14 7.75 4.53
CA VAL A 52 29.86 8.46 4.41
C VAL A 52 29.30 8.43 2.98
N LEU A 53 30.14 8.60 1.95
CA LEU A 53 29.71 8.56 0.55
C LEU A 53 29.18 7.17 0.17
N LEU A 54 29.83 6.09 0.61
CA LEU A 54 29.34 4.72 0.39
C LEU A 54 28.02 4.49 1.14
N GLY A 55 27.89 5.04 2.36
CA GLY A 55 26.65 5.04 3.12
C GLY A 55 25.50 5.72 2.38
N ILE A 56 25.73 6.89 1.76
CA ILE A 56 24.73 7.59 0.95
C ILE A 56 24.31 6.76 -0.26
N ILE A 57 25.25 6.13 -0.96
CA ILE A 57 24.94 5.26 -2.11
C ILE A 57 24.09 4.06 -1.67
N ALA A 58 24.46 3.41 -0.56
CA ALA A 58 23.70 2.28 -0.02
C ALA A 58 22.29 2.70 0.46
N TRP A 59 22.15 3.90 1.03
CA TRP A 59 20.85 4.45 1.41
C TRP A 59 19.96 4.71 0.18
N LEU A 60 20.51 5.24 -0.91
CA LEU A 60 19.78 5.41 -2.16
C LEU A 60 19.35 4.06 -2.77
N ALA A 61 20.20 3.03 -2.67
CA ALA A 61 19.86 1.69 -3.11
C ALA A 61 18.71 1.09 -2.29
N LEU A 62 18.74 1.25 -0.96
CA LEU A 62 17.65 0.87 -0.06
C LEU A 62 16.35 1.57 -0.42
N PHE A 63 16.41 2.89 -0.62
CA PHE A 63 15.26 3.68 -1.01
C PHE A 63 14.66 3.16 -2.32
N LEU A 64 15.46 2.96 -3.37
CA LEU A 64 14.96 2.41 -4.64
C LEU A 64 14.36 1.01 -4.48
N PHE A 65 14.95 0.17 -3.64
CA PHE A 65 14.45 -1.17 -3.35
C PHE A 65 13.07 -1.14 -2.70
N ASP A 66 12.86 -0.28 -1.69
CA ASP A 66 11.56 -0.11 -1.03
C ASP A 66 10.47 0.37 -2.02
N TYR A 67 10.83 1.24 -2.98
CA TYR A 67 9.91 1.67 -4.04
C TYR A 67 9.49 0.50 -4.95
N VAL A 68 10.44 -0.33 -5.38
CA VAL A 68 10.14 -1.51 -6.22
C VAL A 68 9.23 -2.49 -5.46
N ILE A 69 9.49 -2.71 -4.17
CA ILE A 69 8.65 -3.53 -3.29
C ILE A 69 7.23 -2.96 -3.19
N SER A 70 7.11 -1.67 -2.90
CA SER A 70 5.82 -1.01 -2.73
C SER A 70 4.96 -1.12 -4.00
N ILE A 71 5.55 -0.90 -5.18
CA ILE A 71 4.84 -1.05 -6.46
C ILE A 71 4.50 -2.52 -6.74
N GLY A 72 5.40 -3.44 -6.39
CA GLY A 72 5.17 -4.89 -6.53
C GLY A 72 3.99 -5.39 -5.70
N TRP A 73 3.83 -4.87 -4.48
CA TRP A 73 2.65 -5.13 -3.67
C TRP A 73 1.38 -4.57 -4.30
N ILE A 74 1.37 -3.32 -4.76
CA ILE A 74 0.20 -2.75 -5.45
C ILE A 74 -0.17 -3.61 -6.67
N LYS A 75 0.80 -4.02 -7.49
CA LYS A 75 0.57 -4.90 -8.63
C LYS A 75 0.02 -6.27 -8.23
N THR A 76 0.51 -6.83 -7.13
CA THR A 76 0.00 -8.09 -6.57
C THR A 76 -1.46 -7.97 -6.16
N ALA A 77 -1.84 -6.88 -5.46
CA ALA A 77 -3.21 -6.59 -5.10
C ALA A 77 -4.12 -6.48 -6.33
N LEU A 78 -3.70 -5.71 -7.34
CA LEU A 78 -4.45 -5.54 -8.59
C LEU A 78 -4.58 -6.86 -9.38
N ALA A 79 -3.53 -7.69 -9.38
CA ALA A 79 -3.55 -9.00 -10.01
C ALA A 79 -4.55 -9.93 -9.32
N VAL A 80 -4.56 -9.96 -7.98
CA VAL A 80 -5.51 -10.77 -7.19
C VAL A 80 -6.95 -10.32 -7.38
N LEU A 81 -7.22 -9.00 -7.41
CA LEU A 81 -8.54 -8.48 -7.79
C LEU A 81 -9.01 -8.97 -9.16
N SER A 82 -8.07 -9.15 -10.09
CA SER A 82 -8.34 -9.64 -11.44
C SER A 82 -8.39 -11.18 -11.53
N GLY A 83 -8.37 -11.89 -10.40
CA GLY A 83 -8.42 -13.35 -10.33
C GLY A 83 -7.08 -14.07 -10.53
N LYS A 84 -5.95 -13.34 -10.57
CA LYS A 84 -4.61 -13.91 -10.70
C LYS A 84 -4.01 -14.21 -9.32
N LYS A 85 -2.95 -15.01 -9.26
CA LYS A 85 -2.24 -15.34 -8.01
C LYS A 85 -1.09 -14.36 -7.74
N PRO A 86 -0.64 -14.19 -6.49
CA PRO A 86 0.60 -13.49 -6.18
C PRO A 86 1.81 -14.16 -6.83
N GLU A 87 2.68 -13.36 -7.46
CA GLU A 87 3.87 -13.86 -8.16
C GLU A 87 5.04 -12.90 -7.99
N PHE A 88 6.25 -13.45 -7.88
CA PHE A 88 7.47 -12.65 -7.71
C PHE A 88 7.76 -11.72 -8.90
N LYS A 89 7.26 -12.05 -10.10
CA LYS A 89 7.40 -11.21 -11.31
C LYS A 89 6.83 -9.81 -11.16
N TYR A 90 5.96 -9.57 -10.19
CA TYR A 90 5.44 -8.24 -9.91
C TYR A 90 6.47 -7.32 -9.25
N PHE A 91 7.55 -7.87 -8.68
CA PHE A 91 8.62 -7.18 -7.94
C PHE A 91 9.86 -7.02 -8.83
N THR A 92 9.68 -6.40 -10.00
CA THR A 92 10.73 -6.23 -11.03
C THR A 92 11.22 -4.79 -11.11
N TRP A 93 12.46 -4.61 -11.56
CA TRP A 93 13.04 -3.31 -11.91
C TRP A 93 12.29 -2.60 -13.07
N ASP A 94 11.50 -3.31 -13.88
CA ASP A 94 10.62 -2.69 -14.90
C ASP A 94 9.56 -1.76 -14.29
N ASN A 95 9.34 -1.86 -12.98
CA ASN A 95 8.45 -0.98 -12.24
C ASN A 95 9.03 0.43 -12.06
N LEU A 96 10.34 0.63 -12.27
CA LEU A 96 10.98 1.94 -12.15
C LEU A 96 10.40 2.99 -13.12
N LYS A 97 9.72 2.57 -14.19
CA LYS A 97 8.98 3.49 -15.06
C LYS A 97 7.87 4.28 -14.34
N TYR A 98 7.37 3.77 -13.22
CA TYR A 98 6.39 4.46 -12.37
C TYR A 98 7.05 5.27 -11.25
N PHE A 99 8.36 5.14 -11.05
CA PHE A 99 9.08 5.69 -9.91
C PHE A 99 8.80 7.17 -9.69
N TRP A 100 9.02 8.01 -10.72
CA TRP A 100 8.85 9.46 -10.61
C TRP A 100 7.42 9.88 -10.29
N THR A 101 6.43 9.25 -10.94
CA THR A 101 5.02 9.56 -10.72
C THR A 101 4.55 9.07 -9.35
N TYR A 102 4.99 7.89 -8.92
CA TYR A 102 4.67 7.32 -7.62
C TYR A 102 5.32 8.13 -6.48
N LEU A 103 6.60 8.47 -6.62
CA LEU A 103 7.35 9.33 -5.70
C LEU A 103 6.70 10.72 -5.60
N GLY A 104 6.46 11.38 -6.73
CA GLY A 104 5.83 12.70 -6.77
C GLY A 104 4.42 12.70 -6.14
N THR A 105 3.66 11.61 -6.32
CA THR A 105 2.34 11.45 -5.69
C THR A 105 2.46 11.34 -4.17
N ASN A 106 3.36 10.48 -3.66
CA ASN A 106 3.53 10.32 -2.22
C ASN A 106 4.11 11.58 -1.54
N ILE A 107 5.05 12.28 -2.20
CA ILE A 107 5.58 13.57 -1.72
C ILE A 107 4.45 14.59 -1.62
N LEU A 108 3.66 14.76 -2.69
CA LEU A 108 2.57 15.74 -2.69
C LEU A 108 1.50 15.43 -1.64
N ILE A 109 1.13 14.16 -1.49
CA ILE A 109 0.22 13.72 -0.43
C ILE A 109 0.80 14.05 0.95
N SER A 110 2.08 13.76 1.17
CA SER A 110 2.75 14.02 2.45
C SER A 110 2.76 15.51 2.78
N LEU A 111 3.08 16.37 1.80
CA LEU A 111 3.04 17.83 1.97
C LEU A 111 1.63 18.33 2.29
N ILE A 112 0.61 17.82 1.58
CA ILE A 112 -0.79 18.15 1.85
C ILE A 112 -1.14 17.73 3.28
N VAL A 113 -0.87 16.48 3.68
CA VAL A 113 -1.20 15.97 5.02
C VAL A 113 -0.46 16.73 6.13
N ILE A 114 0.82 17.06 5.93
CA ILE A 114 1.60 17.87 6.88
C ILE A 114 0.97 19.26 7.01
N ALA A 115 0.68 19.94 5.90
CA ALA A 115 0.02 21.24 5.92
C ALA A 115 -1.34 21.18 6.63
N GLY A 116 -2.11 20.11 6.38
CA GLY A 116 -3.40 19.88 7.01
C GLY A 116 -3.25 19.72 8.51
N THR A 117 -2.31 18.88 8.94
CA THR A 117 -2.02 18.59 10.35
C THR A 117 -1.53 19.82 11.11
N ILE A 118 -0.68 20.64 10.48
CA ILE A 118 -0.19 21.92 11.04
C ILE A 118 -1.35 22.91 11.24
N LEU A 119 -2.27 22.99 10.27
CA LEU A 119 -3.44 23.85 10.40
C LEU A 119 -4.34 23.36 11.53
N LEU A 120 -4.74 22.08 11.50
CA LEU A 120 -5.52 21.38 12.53
C LEU A 120 -5.38 19.85 12.31
N ILE A 121 -5.32 19.04 13.37
CA ILE A 121 -5.19 17.57 13.26
C ILE A 121 -6.29 16.94 12.38
N ILE A 122 -7.53 17.45 12.46
CA ILE A 122 -8.69 16.93 11.74
C ILE A 122 -8.52 17.02 10.20
N PRO A 123 -8.22 18.19 9.60
CA PRO A 123 -7.85 18.30 8.18
C PRO A 123 -6.76 17.32 7.71
N GLY A 124 -5.72 17.09 8.52
CA GLY A 124 -4.68 16.11 8.21
C GLY A 124 -5.23 14.69 8.02
N ILE A 125 -6.11 14.26 8.92
CA ILE A 125 -6.79 12.96 8.82
C ILE A 125 -7.69 12.92 7.58
N VAL A 126 -8.50 13.96 7.35
CA VAL A 126 -9.42 14.02 6.20
C VAL A 126 -8.67 13.91 4.87
N TRP A 127 -7.52 14.57 4.73
CA TRP A 127 -6.72 14.50 3.51
C TRP A 127 -6.01 13.16 3.35
N THR A 128 -5.53 12.56 4.44
CA THR A 128 -4.97 11.20 4.41
C THR A 128 -5.98 10.21 3.82
N LEU A 129 -7.22 10.23 4.31
CA LEU A 129 -8.29 9.38 3.80
C LEU A 129 -8.66 9.70 2.34
N THR A 130 -8.68 10.99 1.99
CA THR A 130 -9.05 11.44 0.64
C THR A 130 -8.07 10.97 -0.43
N TYR A 131 -6.77 10.93 -0.09
CA TYR A 131 -5.71 10.59 -1.04
C TYR A 131 -5.13 9.17 -0.86
N ALA A 132 -5.68 8.37 0.05
CA ALA A 132 -5.26 7.02 0.35
C ALA A 132 -5.09 6.09 -0.88
N PHE A 133 -5.93 6.26 -1.90
CA PHE A 133 -5.93 5.40 -3.09
C PHE A 133 -5.17 6.00 -4.29
N ALA A 134 -4.65 7.23 -4.18
CA ALA A 134 -3.90 7.87 -5.26
C ALA A 134 -2.66 7.06 -5.69
N PRO A 135 -1.84 6.49 -4.78
CA PRO A 135 -0.70 5.66 -5.19
C PRO A 135 -1.13 4.42 -6.00
N ILE A 136 -2.27 3.80 -5.64
CA ILE A 136 -2.82 2.65 -6.38
C ILE A 136 -3.27 3.08 -7.78
N LEU A 137 -3.93 4.24 -7.91
CA LEU A 137 -4.40 4.80 -9.18
C LEU A 137 -3.25 5.15 -10.14
N VAL A 138 -2.09 5.58 -9.63
CA VAL A 138 -0.88 5.78 -10.45
C VAL A 138 -0.46 4.49 -11.14
N ILE A 139 -0.53 3.36 -10.42
CA ILE A 139 -0.08 2.06 -10.96
C ILE A 139 -1.17 1.42 -11.83
N ASP A 140 -2.42 1.46 -11.38
CA ASP A 140 -3.54 0.81 -12.03
C ASP A 140 -3.94 1.50 -13.33
N GLN A 141 -4.15 2.82 -13.26
CA GLN A 141 -4.67 3.62 -14.37
C GLN A 141 -3.57 4.45 -15.05
N LYS A 142 -2.30 4.30 -14.63
CA LYS A 142 -1.15 5.02 -15.20
C LYS A 142 -1.32 6.54 -15.18
N LEU A 143 -2.03 7.05 -14.16
CA LEU A 143 -2.34 8.47 -14.05
C LEU A 143 -1.09 9.28 -13.66
N SER A 144 -1.01 10.52 -14.15
CA SER A 144 -0.06 11.51 -13.64
C SER A 144 -0.40 11.89 -12.20
N VAL A 145 0.56 12.50 -11.48
CA VAL A 145 0.42 12.90 -10.07
C VAL A 145 -0.91 13.63 -9.81
N THR A 146 -1.18 14.73 -10.50
CA THR A 146 -2.38 15.55 -10.30
C THR A 146 -3.66 14.79 -10.62
N LYS A 147 -3.67 13.99 -11.69
CA LYS A 147 -4.82 13.15 -12.07
C LYS A 147 -5.09 12.06 -11.04
N ALA A 148 -4.05 11.46 -10.46
CA ALA A 148 -4.18 10.44 -9.42
C ALA A 148 -4.80 11.02 -8.12
N LEU A 149 -4.38 12.20 -7.69
CA LEU A 149 -4.98 12.89 -6.54
C LEU A 149 -6.45 13.25 -6.79
N ALA A 150 -6.76 13.79 -7.98
CA ALA A 150 -8.13 14.13 -8.36
C ALA A 150 -9.03 12.89 -8.40
N ALA A 151 -8.57 11.80 -9.02
CA ALA A 151 -9.28 10.53 -9.09
C ALA A 151 -9.48 9.91 -7.70
N SER A 152 -8.47 9.91 -6.83
CA SER A 152 -8.60 9.42 -5.44
C SER A 152 -9.66 10.21 -4.68
N ARG A 153 -9.62 11.54 -4.78
CA ARG A 153 -10.64 12.40 -4.18
C ARG A 153 -12.02 12.08 -4.71
N GLN A 154 -12.17 11.83 -6.01
CA GLN A 154 -13.45 11.50 -6.63
C GLN A 154 -14.01 10.18 -6.09
N ILE A 155 -13.22 9.10 -6.06
CA ILE A 155 -13.70 7.78 -5.63
C ILE A 155 -13.97 7.70 -4.12
N VAL A 156 -13.33 8.57 -3.31
CA VAL A 156 -13.57 8.66 -1.86
C VAL A 156 -14.72 9.62 -1.52
N THR A 157 -15.06 10.57 -2.40
CA THR A 157 -16.14 11.53 -2.16
C THR A 157 -17.48 10.80 -2.06
N GLY A 158 -18.25 11.10 -1.01
CA GLY A 158 -19.49 10.38 -0.67
C GLY A 158 -19.28 9.14 0.22
N GLN A 159 -18.05 8.63 0.34
CA GLN A 159 -17.71 7.45 1.16
C GLN A 159 -16.66 7.73 2.25
N ARG A 160 -16.30 9.00 2.48
CA ARG A 160 -15.24 9.39 3.43
C ARG A 160 -15.41 8.77 4.82
N TRP A 161 -16.64 8.79 5.34
CA TRP A 161 -16.94 8.20 6.64
C TRP A 161 -16.75 6.68 6.64
N ASN A 162 -17.20 6.00 5.58
CA ASN A 162 -17.03 4.55 5.44
C ASN A 162 -15.55 4.17 5.31
N VAL A 163 -14.77 4.95 4.55
CA VAL A 163 -13.31 4.78 4.45
C VAL A 163 -12.63 5.02 5.81
N PHE A 164 -13.05 6.04 6.57
CA PHE A 164 -12.53 6.29 7.91
C PHE A 164 -12.79 5.13 8.87
N VAL A 165 -14.05 4.69 8.98
CA VAL A 165 -14.44 3.55 9.84
C VAL A 165 -13.74 2.28 9.40
N TRP A 166 -13.55 2.08 8.09
CA TRP A 166 -12.79 0.95 7.57
C TRP A 166 -11.31 0.99 7.98
N TYR A 167 -10.64 2.15 7.89
CA TYR A 167 -9.27 2.34 8.39
C TYR A 167 -9.17 2.08 9.89
N LEU A 168 -10.17 2.51 10.66
CA LEU A 168 -10.25 2.19 12.09
C LEU A 168 -10.38 0.68 12.32
N ALA A 169 -11.24 0.00 11.56
CA ALA A 169 -11.47 -1.43 11.69
C ALA A 169 -10.22 -2.25 11.37
N ILE A 170 -9.51 -1.96 10.27
CA ILE A 170 -8.24 -2.64 9.97
C ILE A 170 -7.15 -2.28 10.99
N GLY A 171 -7.18 -1.09 11.57
CA GLY A 171 -6.27 -0.68 12.64
C GLY A 171 -6.46 -1.54 13.89
N VAL A 172 -7.71 -1.66 14.37
CA VAL A 172 -8.06 -2.53 15.51
C VAL A 172 -7.72 -4.00 15.20
N PHE A 173 -8.04 -4.48 14.00
CA PHE A 173 -7.75 -5.85 13.60
C PHE A 173 -6.25 -6.16 13.62
N ASN A 174 -5.41 -5.29 13.06
CA ASN A 174 -3.95 -5.46 13.13
C ASN A 174 -3.40 -5.30 14.54
N PHE A 175 -3.98 -4.40 15.35
CA PHE A 175 -3.61 -4.25 16.76
C PHE A 175 -3.86 -5.54 17.54
N VAL A 176 -5.02 -6.18 17.36
CA VAL A 176 -5.31 -7.50 17.96
C VAL A 176 -4.32 -8.55 17.45
N GLY A 177 -3.99 -8.56 16.16
CA GLY A 177 -2.97 -9.44 15.59
C GLY A 177 -1.58 -9.24 16.22
N MET A 178 -1.22 -7.98 16.55
CA MET A 178 0.02 -7.64 17.23
C MET A 178 0.07 -8.17 18.67
N LEU A 179 -1.05 -8.09 19.41
CA LEU A 179 -1.14 -8.60 20.78
C LEU A 179 -0.91 -10.12 20.88
N LEU A 180 -1.10 -10.86 19.78
CA LEU A 180 -0.78 -12.28 19.67
C LEU A 180 0.72 -12.51 19.39
N LEU A 181 1.59 -11.90 20.21
CA LEU A 181 3.05 -11.96 20.13
C LEU A 181 3.64 -11.60 18.75
N GLY A 182 2.96 -10.75 17.98
CA GLY A 182 3.34 -10.40 16.61
C GLY A 182 3.14 -11.51 15.57
N ILE A 183 2.94 -12.77 15.96
CA ILE A 183 2.68 -13.89 15.03
C ILE A 183 1.34 -13.67 14.31
N GLY A 184 0.35 -13.09 15.01
CA GLY A 184 -0.94 -12.72 14.40
C GLY A 184 -0.78 -11.76 13.22
N LEU A 185 0.26 -10.91 13.20
CA LEU A 185 0.52 -9.99 12.09
C LEU A 185 0.83 -10.69 10.77
N LEU A 186 1.40 -11.90 10.81
CA LEU A 186 1.62 -12.71 9.61
C LEU A 186 0.31 -13.05 8.90
N PHE A 187 -0.81 -13.06 9.62
CA PHE A 187 -2.13 -13.25 9.04
C PHE A 187 -2.87 -11.92 8.82
N THR A 188 -2.83 -10.99 9.77
CA THR A 188 -3.64 -9.76 9.68
C THR A 188 -3.12 -8.78 8.60
N ILE A 189 -1.81 -8.76 8.34
CA ILE A 189 -1.21 -7.90 7.31
C ILE A 189 -1.70 -8.32 5.91
N PRO A 190 -1.57 -9.60 5.47
CA PRO A 190 -2.14 -10.05 4.19
C PRO A 190 -3.65 -9.81 4.07
N VAL A 191 -4.41 -10.02 5.16
CA VAL A 191 -5.86 -9.78 5.16
C VAL A 191 -6.15 -8.31 4.91
N THR A 192 -5.47 -7.42 5.63
CA THR A 192 -5.62 -5.97 5.46
C THR A 192 -5.23 -5.54 4.06
N PHE A 193 -4.14 -6.08 3.53
CA PHE A 193 -3.67 -5.82 2.18
C PHE A 193 -4.71 -6.20 1.10
N PHE A 194 -5.26 -7.42 1.16
CA PHE A 194 -6.30 -7.84 0.21
C PHE A 194 -7.63 -7.13 0.44
N ALA A 195 -8.01 -6.85 1.69
CA ALA A 195 -9.20 -6.05 2.00
C ALA A 195 -9.09 -4.63 1.43
N THR A 196 -7.91 -4.00 1.51
CA THR A 196 -7.63 -2.68 0.92
C THR A 196 -7.84 -2.71 -0.59
N SER A 197 -7.37 -3.78 -1.25
CA SER A 197 -7.55 -3.97 -2.69
C SER A 197 -9.04 -4.07 -3.05
N TYR A 198 -9.85 -4.78 -2.24
CA TYR A 198 -11.30 -4.89 -2.45
C TYR A 198 -12.00 -3.53 -2.35
N VAL A 199 -11.70 -2.76 -1.29
CA VAL A 199 -12.25 -1.41 -1.11
C VAL A 199 -11.90 -0.53 -2.29
N TYR A 200 -10.63 -0.52 -2.71
CA TYR A 200 -10.19 0.18 -3.91
C TYR A 200 -10.98 -0.26 -5.14
N GLY A 201 -11.08 -1.57 -5.39
CA GLY A 201 -11.79 -2.13 -6.54
C GLY A 201 -13.26 -1.70 -6.59
N LYS A 202 -13.97 -1.74 -5.46
CA LYS A 202 -15.36 -1.25 -5.37
C LYS A 202 -15.46 0.25 -5.64
N LEU A 203 -14.66 1.07 -4.98
CA LEU A 203 -14.70 2.53 -5.13
C LEU A 203 -14.31 2.97 -6.55
N ALA A 204 -13.36 2.28 -7.18
CA ALA A 204 -12.94 2.52 -8.56
C ALA A 204 -13.85 1.85 -9.61
N GLY A 205 -14.91 1.13 -9.21
CA GLY A 205 -15.85 0.50 -10.13
C GLY A 205 -15.28 -0.68 -10.94
N LYS A 206 -14.29 -1.39 -10.38
CA LYS A 206 -13.65 -2.54 -11.03
C LYS A 206 -14.45 -3.82 -10.81
N GLU A 207 -14.36 -4.73 -11.77
CA GLU A 207 -14.77 -6.13 -11.59
C GLU A 207 -13.83 -6.81 -10.59
N ILE A 208 -14.40 -7.54 -9.63
CA ILE A 208 -13.67 -8.23 -8.55
C ILE A 208 -13.90 -9.73 -8.72
N LYS A 209 -12.82 -10.51 -8.81
CA LYS A 209 -12.83 -11.97 -9.03
C LYS A 209 -12.27 -12.77 -7.85
#